data_AF-A0A9D2J5U7-F1
#
_entry.id   AF-A0A9D2J5U7-F1
#
_cell.length_a   1.000
_cell.length_b   1.000
_cell.length_c   1.000
_cell.angle_alpha   90.00
_cell.angle_beta   90.00
_cell.angle_gamma   90.00
#
_symmetry.space_group_name_H-M   'P 1'
#
loop_
_entity.id
_entity.type
_entity.pdbx_description
1 polymer ?
#
loop_
_entity_poly.entity_id
_entity_poly.type
_entity_poly.pdbx_seq_one_letter_code
_entity_poly.pdbx_strand_id
1 'polypeptide(L)'
;MIAVVIWVDVMTPVWQNLVIISGLVAGAVTFLLTTLFIDRFIQRAARRRWAPVTRMALTEILHQLSDASGDGVGPRRLPTPDATSGPQVLLAGTKELRSAVIAERRRLSTALVTWWALLSSIPDTEEIIRHTADVALLFDGVRNASLDLDQAVTSGATTGETEAAERTLRSQIMACNHSIACIIEEISARLAQDQ
;
A
#
# COMPACT_ATOMS: atom_id res chain seq x y z
N MET A 1 28.94 -69.05 -10.50
CA MET A 1 29.78 -67.83 -10.47
C MET A 1 29.02 -66.55 -10.80
N ILE A 2 28.12 -66.53 -11.79
CA ILE A 2 27.34 -65.33 -12.15
C ILE A 2 26.55 -64.74 -10.97
N ALA A 3 25.89 -65.58 -10.17
CA ALA A 3 25.13 -65.14 -8.98
C ALA A 3 26.00 -64.47 -7.89
N VAL A 4 27.27 -64.86 -7.76
CA VAL A 4 28.20 -64.29 -6.79
C VAL A 4 28.75 -62.95 -7.27
N VAL A 5 28.98 -62.82 -8.58
CA VAL A 5 29.39 -61.53 -9.18
C VAL A 5 28.26 -60.51 -9.05
N ILE A 6 27.00 -60.90 -9.33
CA ILE A 6 25.83 -60.02 -9.13
C ILE A 6 25.67 -59.65 -7.66
N TRP A 7 25.89 -60.59 -6.72
CA TRP A 7 25.80 -60.31 -5.29
C TRP A 7 26.86 -59.32 -4.82
N VAL A 8 28.12 -59.49 -5.24
CA VAL A 8 29.23 -58.59 -4.89
C VAL A 8 29.01 -57.22 -5.51
N ASP A 9 28.51 -57.16 -6.75
CA ASP A 9 28.22 -55.89 -7.44
C ASP A 9 27.07 -55.13 -6.77
N VAL A 10 25.99 -55.82 -6.35
CA VAL A 10 24.88 -55.23 -5.57
C VAL A 10 25.31 -54.79 -4.16
N MET A 11 26.26 -55.50 -3.54
CA MET A 11 26.81 -55.16 -2.21
C MET A 11 27.96 -54.15 -2.26
N THR A 12 28.38 -53.68 -3.44
CA THR A 12 29.35 -52.59 -3.48
C THR A 12 28.71 -51.29 -2.95
N PRO A 13 29.42 -50.53 -2.12
CA PRO A 13 28.91 -49.30 -1.50
C PRO A 13 28.54 -48.21 -2.52
N VAL A 14 28.93 -48.37 -3.78
CA VAL A 14 28.58 -47.46 -4.88
C VAL A 14 27.07 -47.43 -5.12
N TRP A 15 26.42 -48.59 -5.21
CA TRP A 15 24.96 -48.66 -5.41
C TRP A 15 24.19 -48.14 -4.20
N GLN A 16 24.64 -48.47 -2.99
CA GLN A 16 24.03 -47.99 -1.76
C GLN A 16 24.09 -46.46 -1.64
N ASN A 17 25.23 -45.84 -1.95
CA ASN A 17 25.38 -44.39 -1.96
C ASN A 17 24.51 -43.72 -3.03
N LEU A 18 24.40 -44.31 -4.23
CA LEU A 18 23.59 -43.80 -5.32
C LEU A 18 22.08 -43.86 -4.99
N VAL A 19 21.64 -44.91 -4.29
CA VAL A 19 20.27 -45.03 -3.77
C VAL A 19 20.00 -44.01 -2.66
N ILE A 20 20.93 -43.80 -1.74
CA ILE A 20 20.78 -42.81 -0.67
C ILE A 20 20.71 -41.39 -1.24
N ILE A 21 21.61 -41.04 -2.18
CA ILE A 21 21.62 -39.73 -2.83
C ILE A 21 20.34 -39.54 -3.67
N SER A 22 19.92 -40.55 -4.43
CA SER A 22 18.68 -40.44 -5.23
C SER A 22 17.43 -40.33 -4.36
N GLY A 23 17.36 -41.04 -3.23
CA GLY A 23 16.29 -40.89 -2.24
C GLY A 23 16.27 -39.50 -1.59
N LEU A 24 17.44 -38.94 -1.26
CA LEU A 24 17.55 -37.60 -0.68
C LEU A 24 17.20 -36.52 -1.71
N VAL A 25 17.66 -36.64 -2.95
CA VAL A 25 17.33 -35.73 -4.05
C VAL A 25 15.83 -35.82 -4.38
N ALA A 26 15.26 -37.03 -4.47
CA ALA A 26 13.82 -37.20 -4.69
C ALA A 26 13.01 -36.56 -3.55
N GLY A 27 13.40 -36.79 -2.29
CA GLY A 27 12.78 -36.14 -1.14
C GLY A 27 12.88 -34.61 -1.18
N ALA A 28 14.05 -34.07 -1.53
CA ALA A 28 14.27 -32.63 -1.66
C ALA A 28 13.45 -32.01 -2.80
N VAL A 29 13.38 -32.68 -3.95
CA VAL A 29 12.56 -32.24 -5.09
C VAL A 29 11.08 -32.28 -4.74
N THR A 30 10.60 -33.38 -4.14
CA THR A 30 9.21 -33.49 -3.68
C THR A 30 8.91 -32.43 -2.63
N PHE A 31 9.81 -32.16 -1.69
CA PHE A 31 9.64 -31.10 -0.71
C PHE A 31 9.52 -29.72 -1.37
N LEU A 32 10.45 -29.37 -2.28
CA LEU A 32 10.41 -28.11 -3.04
C LEU A 32 9.13 -27.95 -3.87
N LEU A 33 8.72 -29.00 -4.56
CA LEU A 33 7.47 -29.01 -5.33
C LEU A 33 6.27 -28.84 -4.40
N THR A 34 6.26 -29.54 -3.28
CA THR A 34 5.18 -29.47 -2.30
C THR A 34 5.09 -28.06 -1.73
N THR A 35 6.19 -27.44 -1.31
CA THR A 35 6.19 -26.07 -0.78
C THR A 35 5.74 -25.07 -1.85
N LEU A 36 6.27 -25.15 -3.07
CA LEU A 36 5.95 -24.18 -4.13
C LEU A 36 4.49 -24.29 -4.61
N PHE A 37 3.96 -25.51 -4.74
CA PHE A 37 2.62 -25.71 -5.25
C PHE A 37 1.56 -25.58 -4.15
N ILE A 38 1.79 -26.13 -2.95
CA ILE A 38 0.82 -26.04 -1.85
C ILE A 38 0.62 -24.60 -1.44
N ASP A 39 1.69 -23.80 -1.29
CA ASP A 39 1.53 -22.39 -0.94
C ASP A 39 0.69 -21.65 -1.98
N ARG A 40 0.97 -21.86 -3.28
CA ARG A 40 0.22 -21.22 -4.36
C ARG A 40 -1.25 -21.65 -4.40
N PHE A 41 -1.55 -22.91 -4.12
CA PHE A 41 -2.92 -23.41 -4.05
C PHE A 41 -3.67 -22.90 -2.82
N ILE A 42 -3.03 -22.90 -1.64
CA ILE A 42 -3.60 -22.36 -0.40
C ILE A 42 -3.88 -20.87 -0.56
N GLN A 43 -2.94 -20.11 -1.14
CA GLN A 43 -3.11 -18.68 -1.43
C GLN A 43 -4.29 -18.43 -2.36
N ARG A 44 -4.43 -19.22 -3.43
CA ARG A 44 -5.55 -19.08 -4.39
C ARG A 44 -6.90 -19.45 -3.78
N ALA A 45 -6.93 -20.48 -2.93
CA ALA A 45 -8.13 -20.87 -2.19
C ALA A 45 -8.53 -19.82 -1.14
N ALA A 46 -7.55 -19.27 -0.41
CA ALA A 46 -7.75 -18.19 0.54
C ALA A 46 -8.32 -16.95 -0.15
N ARG A 47 -7.75 -16.54 -1.30
CA ARG A 47 -8.28 -15.42 -2.11
C ARG A 47 -9.75 -15.62 -2.48
N ARG A 48 -10.12 -16.78 -3.02
CA ARG A 48 -11.51 -17.06 -3.40
C ARG A 48 -12.46 -17.03 -2.20
N ARG A 49 -12.03 -17.56 -1.05
CA ARG A 49 -12.83 -17.57 0.18
C ARG A 49 -13.09 -16.16 0.72
N TRP A 50 -12.09 -15.28 0.62
CA TRP A 50 -12.16 -13.92 1.17
C TRP A 50 -12.51 -12.85 0.12
N ALA A 51 -12.67 -13.22 -1.15
CA ALA A 51 -13.00 -12.31 -2.25
C ALA A 51 -14.15 -11.33 -1.94
N PRO A 52 -15.33 -11.75 -1.44
CA PRO A 52 -16.42 -10.80 -1.15
C PRO A 52 -16.06 -9.80 -0.05
N VAL A 53 -15.34 -10.23 0.99
CA VAL A 53 -14.94 -9.36 2.11
C VAL A 53 -13.82 -8.41 1.69
N THR A 54 -12.90 -8.88 0.87
CA THR A 54 -11.82 -8.07 0.27
C THR A 54 -12.41 -6.98 -0.61
N ARG A 55 -13.38 -7.34 -1.46
CA ARG A 55 -14.10 -6.38 -2.29
C ARG A 55 -14.82 -5.33 -1.45
N MET A 56 -15.48 -5.74 -0.36
CA MET A 56 -16.13 -4.81 0.57
C MET A 56 -15.11 -3.85 1.20
N ALA A 57 -13.99 -4.36 1.69
CA ALA A 57 -12.91 -3.55 2.28
C ALA A 57 -12.34 -2.54 1.29
N LEU A 58 -12.02 -2.98 0.07
CA LEU A 58 -11.47 -2.13 -0.99
C LEU A 58 -12.48 -1.08 -1.47
N THR A 59 -13.75 -1.45 -1.58
CA THR A 59 -14.81 -0.50 -1.95
C THR A 59 -15.00 0.57 -0.87
N GLU A 60 -14.92 0.19 0.42
CA GLU A 60 -14.98 1.15 1.52
C GLU A 60 -13.78 2.10 1.50
N ILE A 61 -12.56 1.59 1.33
CA ILE A 61 -11.35 2.43 1.21
C ILE A 61 -11.47 3.38 0.02
N LEU A 62 -11.93 2.88 -1.13
CA LEU A 62 -12.18 3.68 -2.32
C LEU A 62 -13.22 4.77 -2.05
N HIS A 63 -14.31 4.44 -1.36
CA HIS A 63 -15.35 5.40 -1.03
C HIS A 63 -14.82 6.53 -0.13
N GLN A 64 -14.01 6.19 0.88
CA GLN A 64 -13.39 7.17 1.76
C GLN A 64 -12.45 8.13 1.01
N LEU A 65 -11.69 7.62 0.03
CA LEU A 65 -10.76 8.41 -0.79
C LEU A 65 -11.44 9.19 -1.92
N SER A 66 -12.63 8.75 -2.34
CA SER A 66 -13.40 9.41 -3.39
C SER A 66 -14.24 10.57 -2.85
N ASP A 67 -14.44 11.57 -3.69
CA ASP A 67 -15.46 12.59 -3.44
C ASP A 67 -16.74 12.21 -4.20
N ALA A 68 -17.86 12.15 -3.47
CA ALA A 68 -19.18 11.84 -4.01
C ALA A 68 -19.89 13.11 -4.53
N SER A 69 -19.13 14.07 -5.04
CA SER A 69 -19.62 15.38 -5.45
C SER A 69 -20.04 15.34 -6.92
N GLY A 70 -21.31 14.98 -7.17
CA GLY A 70 -22.12 15.34 -8.36
C GLY A 70 -21.70 14.84 -9.76
N ASP A 71 -20.42 14.98 -10.13
CA ASP A 71 -19.90 14.80 -11.50
C ASP A 71 -19.07 13.53 -11.71
N GLY A 72 -19.01 12.65 -10.71
CA GLY A 72 -18.35 11.34 -10.80
C GLY A 72 -17.54 11.00 -9.55
N VAL A 73 -17.11 9.73 -9.45
CA VAL A 73 -16.20 9.25 -8.40
C VAL A 73 -14.80 9.78 -8.70
N GLY A 74 -14.53 11.02 -8.30
CA GLY A 74 -13.22 11.66 -8.43
C GLY A 74 -12.38 11.56 -7.15
N PRO A 75 -11.05 11.67 -7.21
CA PRO A 75 -10.23 11.76 -6.00
C PRO A 75 -10.62 12.97 -5.17
N ARG A 76 -10.82 12.77 -3.87
CA ARG A 76 -11.04 13.88 -2.93
C ARG A 76 -9.79 14.75 -2.91
N ARG A 77 -9.97 16.05 -3.21
CA ARG A 77 -8.87 17.02 -3.28
C ARG A 77 -8.78 17.83 -2.00
N LEU A 78 -7.57 18.02 -1.52
CA LEU A 78 -7.32 18.97 -0.43
C LEU A 78 -7.55 20.41 -0.92
N PRO A 79 -8.12 21.28 -0.07
CA PRO A 79 -8.30 22.69 -0.42
C PRO A 79 -6.94 23.36 -0.59
N THR A 80 -6.78 24.21 -1.60
CA THR A 80 -5.53 24.96 -1.79
C THR A 80 -5.71 26.38 -1.24
N PRO A 81 -4.93 26.80 -0.23
CA PRO A 81 -5.04 28.15 0.33
C PRO A 81 -4.71 29.20 -0.75
N ASP A 82 -5.51 30.27 -0.79
CA ASP A 82 -5.27 31.38 -1.71
C ASP A 82 -4.27 32.37 -1.08
N ALA A 83 -3.09 32.48 -1.71
CA ALA A 83 -2.04 33.40 -1.31
C ALA A 83 -2.24 34.83 -1.84
N THR A 84 -3.11 35.03 -2.83
CA THR A 84 -3.32 36.34 -3.45
C THR A 84 -4.26 37.26 -2.67
N SER A 85 -5.09 36.68 -1.79
CA SER A 85 -6.07 37.40 -0.97
C SER A 85 -5.50 38.02 0.33
N GLY A 86 -4.18 38.01 0.50
CA GLY A 86 -3.47 38.65 1.61
C GLY A 86 -3.25 37.77 2.84
N PRO A 87 -2.42 38.21 3.81
CA PRO A 87 -1.89 37.37 4.88
C PRO A 87 -2.95 36.74 5.80
N GLN A 88 -3.99 37.50 6.16
CA GLN A 88 -5.04 36.99 7.05
C GLN A 88 -5.91 35.91 6.38
N VAL A 89 -6.20 36.07 5.09
CA VAL A 89 -6.97 35.08 4.32
C VAL A 89 -6.13 33.81 4.11
N LEU A 90 -4.83 33.97 3.84
CA LEU A 90 -3.90 32.85 3.75
C LEU A 90 -3.86 32.04 5.06
N LEU A 91 -3.74 32.68 6.22
CA LEU A 91 -3.75 32.03 7.54
C LEU A 91 -5.09 31.33 7.85
N ALA A 92 -6.21 31.91 7.40
CA ALA A 92 -7.52 31.25 7.53
C ALA A 92 -7.58 29.99 6.63
N GLY A 93 -7.13 30.10 5.38
CA GLY A 93 -7.09 28.99 4.43
C GLY A 93 -6.16 27.85 4.86
N THR A 94 -5.00 28.15 5.44
CA THR A 94 -4.11 27.11 6.00
C THR A 94 -4.72 26.41 7.21
N LYS A 95 -5.48 27.13 8.04
CA LYS A 95 -6.23 26.53 9.16
C LYS A 95 -7.34 25.58 8.66
N GLU A 96 -8.09 25.98 7.64
CA GLU A 96 -9.09 25.13 6.99
C GLU A 96 -8.45 23.91 6.32
N LEU A 97 -7.32 24.08 5.66
CA LEU A 97 -6.55 22.97 5.12
C LEU A 97 -6.14 21.98 6.21
N ARG A 98 -5.62 22.45 7.35
CA ARG A 98 -5.24 21.55 8.45
C ARG A 98 -6.43 20.78 9.01
N SER A 99 -7.58 21.42 9.19
CA SER A 99 -8.76 20.70 9.69
C SER A 99 -9.23 19.64 8.68
N ALA A 100 -9.19 19.94 7.38
CA ALA A 100 -9.49 19.00 6.31
C ALA A 100 -8.50 17.81 6.31
N VAL A 101 -7.19 18.08 6.39
CA VAL A 101 -6.14 17.05 6.43
C VAL A 101 -6.28 16.13 7.65
N ILE A 102 -6.57 16.68 8.84
CA ILE A 102 -6.78 15.89 10.06
C ILE A 102 -8.01 15.00 9.91
N ALA A 103 -9.11 15.54 9.39
CA ALA A 103 -10.33 14.77 9.15
C ALA A 103 -10.07 13.63 8.17
N GLU A 104 -9.34 13.90 7.08
CA GLU A 104 -9.06 12.93 6.04
C GLU A 104 -8.12 11.82 6.51
N ARG A 105 -7.03 12.18 7.18
CA ARG A 105 -6.14 11.21 7.83
C ARG A 105 -6.90 10.30 8.79
N ARG A 106 -7.83 10.86 9.58
CA ARG A 106 -8.63 10.09 10.54
C ARG A 106 -9.55 9.09 9.82
N ARG A 107 -10.22 9.51 8.74
CA ARG A 107 -11.06 8.62 7.93
C ARG A 107 -10.23 7.45 7.38
N LEU A 108 -9.12 7.77 6.72
CA LEU A 108 -8.24 6.78 6.09
C LEU A 108 -7.67 5.80 7.12
N SER A 109 -7.18 6.32 8.25
CA SER A 109 -6.65 5.48 9.35
C SER A 109 -7.73 4.59 9.95
N THR A 110 -8.96 5.09 10.09
CA THR A 110 -10.08 4.29 10.61
C THR A 110 -10.42 3.15 9.67
N ALA A 111 -10.51 3.43 8.36
CA ALA A 111 -10.75 2.40 7.35
C ALA A 111 -9.63 1.36 7.33
N LEU A 112 -8.37 1.78 7.35
CA LEU A 112 -7.22 0.88 7.35
C LEU A 112 -7.16 0.00 8.60
N VAL A 113 -7.38 0.56 9.79
CA VAL A 113 -7.43 -0.22 11.04
C VAL A 113 -8.57 -1.24 11.02
N THR A 114 -9.75 -0.84 10.52
CA THR A 114 -10.92 -1.71 10.44
C THR A 114 -10.63 -2.94 9.58
N TRP A 115 -9.94 -2.76 8.46
CA TRP A 115 -9.68 -3.81 7.49
C TRP A 115 -8.28 -4.45 7.60
N TRP A 116 -7.42 -3.96 8.50
CA TRP A 116 -6.02 -4.36 8.62
C TRP A 116 -5.84 -5.88 8.77
N ALA A 117 -6.55 -6.48 9.72
CA ALA A 117 -6.41 -7.90 10.03
C ALA A 117 -6.78 -8.79 8.82
N LEU A 118 -7.76 -8.35 8.02
CA LEU A 118 -8.14 -9.03 6.79
C LEU A 118 -7.09 -8.78 5.70
N LEU A 119 -6.80 -7.52 5.38
CA LEU A 119 -5.93 -7.15 4.28
C LEU A 119 -4.53 -7.75 4.47
N SER A 120 -3.94 -7.65 5.67
CA SER A 120 -2.62 -8.23 5.95
C SER A 120 -2.56 -9.76 5.83
N SER A 121 -3.71 -10.45 5.86
CA SER A 121 -3.78 -11.92 5.69
C SER A 121 -3.90 -12.37 4.23
N ILE A 122 -4.11 -11.43 3.29
CA ILE A 122 -4.37 -11.72 1.89
C ILE A 122 -3.11 -11.42 1.06
N PRO A 123 -2.60 -12.40 0.31
CA PRO A 123 -1.50 -12.15 -0.62
C PRO A 123 -1.97 -11.24 -1.75
N ASP A 124 -1.23 -10.14 -1.97
CA ASP A 124 -1.39 -9.05 -2.97
C ASP A 124 -1.91 -7.72 -2.43
N THR A 125 -2.42 -7.61 -1.21
CA THR A 125 -2.90 -6.32 -0.63
C THR A 125 -1.79 -5.48 0.00
N GLU A 126 -0.59 -6.02 0.12
CA GLU A 126 0.58 -5.38 0.75
C GLU A 126 0.90 -4.03 0.12
N GLU A 127 0.82 -3.95 -1.21
CA GLU A 127 1.09 -2.71 -1.95
C GLU A 127 0.06 -1.63 -1.65
N ILE A 128 -1.24 -1.97 -1.58
CA ILE A 128 -2.31 -1.03 -1.21
C ILE A 128 -2.09 -0.53 0.22
N ILE A 129 -1.74 -1.43 1.14
CA ILE A 129 -1.46 -1.08 2.54
C ILE A 129 -0.32 -0.07 2.60
N ARG A 130 0.78 -0.35 1.89
CA ARG A 130 1.96 0.52 1.82
C ARG A 130 1.60 1.89 1.23
N HIS A 131 0.96 1.94 0.07
CA HIS A 131 0.55 3.20 -0.55
C HIS A 131 -0.41 4.00 0.35
N THR A 132 -1.32 3.33 1.05
CA THR A 132 -2.23 3.98 2.01
C THR A 132 -1.46 4.59 3.19
N ALA A 133 -0.44 3.90 3.69
CA ALA A 133 0.45 4.43 4.72
C ALA A 133 1.28 5.62 4.22
N ASP A 134 1.77 5.57 2.97
CA ASP A 134 2.49 6.67 2.34
C ASP A 134 1.63 7.93 2.23
N VAL A 135 0.34 7.80 1.87
CA VAL A 135 -0.61 8.93 1.89
C VAL A 135 -0.79 9.51 3.29
N ALA A 136 -0.83 8.67 4.32
CA ALA A 136 -0.92 9.16 5.70
C ALA A 136 0.31 10.00 6.11
N LEU A 137 1.51 9.65 5.61
CA LEU A 137 2.72 10.45 5.79
C LEU A 137 2.67 11.76 4.99
N LEU A 138 2.12 11.75 3.77
CA LEU A 138 1.92 12.97 2.98
C LEU A 138 0.96 13.94 3.67
N PHE A 139 -0.07 13.45 4.37
CA PHE A 139 -0.92 14.31 5.21
C PHE A 139 -0.14 15.00 6.34
N ASP A 140 0.81 14.31 6.99
CA ASP A 140 1.70 14.95 7.97
C ASP A 140 2.60 16.00 7.30
N GLY A 141 3.10 15.73 6.10
CA GLY A 141 3.87 16.67 5.29
C GLY A 141 3.11 17.95 4.99
N VAL A 142 1.85 17.85 4.53
CA VAL A 142 0.98 19.01 4.28
C VAL A 142 0.70 19.77 5.57
N ARG A 143 0.42 19.07 6.68
CA ARG A 143 0.19 19.72 7.99
C ARG A 143 1.39 20.53 8.45
N ASN A 144 2.58 19.94 8.38
CA ASN A 144 3.82 20.58 8.83
C ASN A 144 4.16 21.78 7.92
N ALA A 145 4.10 21.62 6.60
CA ALA A 145 4.32 22.72 5.65
C ALA A 145 3.31 23.87 5.84
N SER A 146 2.08 23.57 6.25
CA SER A 146 1.10 24.59 6.62
C SER A 146 1.49 25.36 7.88
N LEU A 147 2.08 24.69 8.89
CA LEU A 147 2.54 25.35 10.11
C LEU A 147 3.76 26.23 9.83
N ASP A 148 4.68 25.75 8.98
CA ASP A 148 5.86 26.51 8.57
C ASP A 148 5.48 27.79 7.82
N LEU A 149 4.46 27.72 6.94
CA LEU A 149 3.92 28.89 6.25
C LEU A 149 3.28 29.89 7.24
N ASP A 150 2.45 29.42 8.16
CA ASP A 150 1.84 30.29 9.18
C ASP A 150 2.90 30.97 10.04
N GLN A 151 3.95 30.24 10.39
CA GLN A 151 5.08 30.77 11.14
C GLN A 151 5.80 31.87 10.36
N ALA A 152 6.13 31.64 9.08
CA ALA A 152 6.79 32.62 8.23
C ALA A 152 5.97 33.92 8.08
N VAL A 153 4.65 33.78 7.89
CA VAL A 153 3.72 34.92 7.79
C VAL A 153 3.63 35.69 9.11
N THR A 154 3.57 34.98 10.24
CA THR A 154 3.42 35.60 11.57
C THR A 154 4.71 36.23 12.09
N SER A 155 5.87 35.65 11.77
CA SER A 155 7.18 36.17 12.19
C SER A 155 7.65 37.39 11.39
N GLY A 156 6.90 37.80 10.35
CA GLY A 156 7.32 38.86 9.45
C GLY A 156 8.56 38.46 8.63
N ALA A 157 8.64 37.18 8.24
CA ALA A 157 9.72 36.68 7.39
C ALA A 157 9.80 37.48 6.08
N THR A 158 10.97 37.43 5.44
CA THR A 158 11.14 38.11 4.15
C THR A 158 10.16 37.55 3.11
N THR A 159 9.79 38.37 2.12
CA THR A 159 8.88 37.95 1.05
C THR A 159 9.34 36.66 0.38
N GLY A 160 10.66 36.48 0.17
CA GLY A 160 11.23 35.26 -0.42
C GLY A 160 11.09 34.01 0.46
N GLU A 161 11.16 34.14 1.79
CA GLU A 161 10.95 33.01 2.71
C GLU A 161 9.48 32.57 2.74
N THR A 162 8.57 33.53 2.73
CA THR A 162 7.12 33.27 2.68
C THR A 162 6.74 32.59 1.36
N GLU A 163 7.25 33.08 0.23
CA GLU A 163 7.06 32.45 -1.08
C GLU A 163 7.68 31.04 -1.17
N ALA A 164 8.81 30.80 -0.51
CA ALA A 164 9.41 29.48 -0.43
C ALA A 164 8.56 28.51 0.40
N ALA A 165 8.04 28.94 1.55
CA ALA A 165 7.13 28.16 2.37
C ALA A 165 5.82 27.84 1.63
N GLU A 166 5.27 28.81 0.89
CA GLU A 166 4.08 28.62 0.07
C GLU A 166 4.32 27.60 -1.06
N ARG A 167 5.46 27.70 -1.77
CA ARG A 167 5.84 26.72 -2.80
C ARG A 167 5.98 25.32 -2.21
N THR A 168 6.59 25.20 -1.04
CA THR A 168 6.70 23.93 -0.31
C THR A 168 5.32 23.36 0.00
N LEU A 169 4.43 24.15 0.59
CA LEU A 169 3.05 23.72 0.89
C LEU A 169 2.31 23.27 -0.37
N ARG A 170 2.37 24.05 -1.44
CA ARG A 170 1.73 23.70 -2.72
C ARG A 170 2.27 22.40 -3.29
N SER A 171 3.59 22.19 -3.23
CA SER A 171 4.22 20.93 -3.68
C SER A 171 3.74 19.71 -2.89
N GLN A 172 3.59 19.86 -1.55
CA GLN A 172 3.09 18.80 -0.69
C GLN A 172 1.62 18.47 -0.96
N ILE A 173 0.78 19.50 -1.17
CA ILE A 173 -0.63 19.32 -1.56
C ILE A 173 -0.72 18.59 -2.90
N MET A 174 0.08 18.97 -3.89
CA MET A 174 0.12 18.30 -5.20
C MET A 174 0.56 16.84 -5.10
N ALA A 175 1.62 16.55 -4.34
CA ALA A 175 2.10 15.19 -4.12
C ALA A 175 1.04 14.32 -3.41
N CYS A 176 0.37 14.86 -2.40
CA CYS A 176 -0.72 14.18 -1.70
C CYS A 176 -1.89 13.89 -2.63
N ASN A 177 -2.39 14.88 -3.37
CA ASN A 177 -3.49 14.69 -4.32
C ASN A 177 -3.14 13.69 -5.43
N HIS A 178 -1.90 13.69 -5.92
CA HIS A 178 -1.43 12.72 -6.91
C HIS A 178 -1.41 11.29 -6.34
N SER A 179 -0.87 11.12 -5.14
CA SER A 179 -0.81 9.81 -4.48
C SER A 179 -2.21 9.25 -4.20
N ILE A 180 -3.16 10.09 -3.77
CA ILE A 180 -4.58 9.69 -3.62
C ILE A 180 -5.16 9.21 -4.95
N ALA A 181 -4.91 9.94 -6.05
CA ALA A 181 -5.38 9.54 -7.37
C ALA A 181 -4.82 8.18 -7.80
N CYS A 182 -3.52 7.95 -7.62
CA CYS A 182 -2.88 6.67 -7.94
C CYS A 182 -3.49 5.50 -7.15
N ILE A 183 -3.76 5.67 -5.85
CA ILE A 183 -4.39 4.61 -5.04
C ILE A 183 -5.81 4.31 -5.52
N ILE A 184 -6.58 5.33 -5.88
CA ILE A 184 -7.93 5.13 -6.42
C ILE A 184 -7.87 4.35 -7.72
N GLU A 185 -6.94 4.69 -8.62
CA GLU A 185 -6.72 3.96 -9.87
C GLU A 185 -6.34 2.50 -9.61
N GLU A 186 -5.41 2.27 -8.68
CA GLU A 186 -4.96 0.92 -8.30
C GLU A 186 -6.10 0.07 -7.73
N ILE A 187 -6.85 0.60 -6.76
CA ILE A 187 -7.97 -0.10 -6.14
C ILE A 187 -9.07 -0.37 -7.19
N SER A 188 -9.37 0.60 -8.05
CA SER A 188 -10.35 0.45 -9.12
C SER A 188 -9.95 -0.64 -10.11
N ALA A 189 -8.69 -0.68 -10.53
CA ALA A 189 -8.18 -1.70 -11.44
C ALA A 189 -8.29 -3.11 -10.83
N ARG A 190 -7.98 -3.26 -9.54
CA ARG A 190 -8.10 -4.54 -8.84
C ARG A 190 -9.55 -5.00 -8.68
N LEU A 191 -10.45 -4.08 -8.34
CA LEU A 191 -11.89 -4.36 -8.27
C LEU A 191 -12.48 -4.78 -9.62
N ALA A 192 -11.94 -4.28 -10.74
CA ALA A 192 -12.32 -4.69 -12.09
C ALA A 192 -11.78 -6.08 -12.48
N GLN A 193 -10.60 -6.45 -12.00
CA GLN A 193 -10.00 -7.78 -12.23
C GLN A 193 -10.66 -8.90 -11.41
N ASP A 194 -11.30 -8.55 -10.28
CA ASP A 194 -12.05 -9.46 -9.42
C ASP A 194 -13.50 -9.73 -9.89
N GLN A 195 -13.90 -9.23 -11.08
CA GLN A 195 -15.15 -9.59 -11.76
C GLN A 195 -14.99 -10.83 -12.63
#